data_AF-A0A3M9NMQ8-F1
#
_entry.id   AF-A0A3M9NMQ8-F1
#
_cell.length_a   1.000
_cell.length_b   1.000
_cell.length_c   1.000
_cell.angle_alpha   90.00
_cell.angle_beta   90.00
_cell.angle_gamma   90.00
#
_symmetry.space_group_name_H-M   'P 1'
#
loop_
_entity.id
_entity.type
_entity.pdbx_description
1 polymer ?
#
loop_
_entity_poly.entity_id
_entity_poly.type
_entity_poly.pdbx_seq_one_letter_code
_entity_poly.pdbx_strand_id
1 'polypeptide(L)'
;MISKVVVGKTFYGACRYVCTDQKRAFVLEAEGVRDYDYKLMAKDFELQQAMRPSLSKAVFHGIISFYPGEKIEDKMMVQIAKEYLQEIKIRDTQFVITKHIL
;
A
#
# COMPACT_ATOMS: atom_id res chain seq x y z
N MET A 1 -17.53 6.09 1.13
CA MET A 1 -16.25 5.35 0.96
C MET A 1 -16.54 3.92 0.53
N ILE A 2 -15.83 3.40 -0.47
CA ILE A 2 -15.88 1.99 -0.88
C ILE A 2 -14.46 1.43 -0.82
N SER A 3 -14.30 0.20 -0.33
CA SER A 3 -13.02 -0.51 -0.38
C SER A 3 -13.08 -1.70 -1.35
N LYS A 4 -11.99 -1.89 -2.10
CA LYS A 4 -11.77 -3.07 -2.94
C LYS A 4 -10.41 -3.67 -2.60
N VAL A 5 -10.38 -4.99 -2.37
CA VAL A 5 -9.13 -5.72 -2.11
C VAL A 5 -8.72 -6.51 -3.34
N VAL A 6 -7.45 -6.40 -3.71
CA VAL A 6 -6.80 -7.23 -4.72
C VAL A 6 -5.67 -8.01 -4.05
N VAL A 7 -5.62 -9.32 -4.30
CA VAL A 7 -4.59 -10.20 -3.75
C VAL A 7 -3.66 -10.66 -4.87
N GLY A 8 -2.36 -10.44 -4.69
CA GLY A 8 -1.33 -10.71 -5.69
C GLY A 8 -0.21 -11.63 -5.19
N LYS A 9 0.68 -12.02 -6.11
CA LYS A 9 1.85 -12.85 -5.81
C LYS A 9 3.12 -12.05 -5.51
N THR A 10 3.34 -10.93 -6.22
CA THR A 10 4.59 -10.16 -6.15
C THR A 10 4.32 -8.66 -6.00
N PHE A 11 5.17 -7.98 -5.25
CA PHE A 11 5.03 -6.54 -4.96
C PHE A 11 5.59 -5.64 -6.07
N TYR A 12 6.49 -6.18 -6.90
CA TYR A 12 7.23 -5.41 -7.92
C TYR A 12 6.35 -4.51 -8.79
N GLY A 13 5.23 -5.04 -9.31
CA GLY A 13 4.33 -4.28 -10.18
C GLY A 13 3.70 -3.07 -9.46
N ALA A 14 3.24 -3.27 -8.22
CA ALA A 14 2.64 -2.22 -7.41
C ALA A 14 3.69 -1.17 -7.00
N CYS A 15 4.85 -1.60 -6.50
CA CYS A 15 5.93 -0.69 -6.14
C CYS A 15 6.41 0.13 -7.34
N ARG A 16 6.58 -0.50 -8.51
CA ARG A 16 6.97 0.19 -9.74
C ARG A 16 5.94 1.22 -10.14
N TYR A 17 4.66 0.88 -10.10
CA TYR A 17 3.58 1.83 -10.42
C TYR A 17 3.66 3.08 -9.55
N VAL A 18 3.80 2.90 -8.23
CA VAL A 18 3.80 3.99 -7.25
C VAL A 18 5.05 4.87 -7.39
N CYS A 19 6.24 4.29 -7.51
CA CYS A 19 7.48 5.09 -7.41
C CYS A 19 7.96 5.65 -8.75
N THR A 20 7.47 5.17 -9.89
CA THR A 20 8.00 5.58 -11.22
C THR A 20 7.39 6.90 -11.71
N ASP A 21 6.13 7.19 -11.39
CA ASP A 21 5.44 8.38 -11.87
C ASP A 21 4.65 9.05 -10.74
N GLN A 22 5.31 9.99 -10.06
CA GLN A 22 4.71 10.77 -8.97
C GLN A 22 3.53 11.64 -9.41
N LYS A 23 3.34 11.84 -10.72
CA LYS A 23 2.15 12.55 -11.24
C LYS A 23 0.90 11.67 -11.26
N ARG A 24 1.05 10.34 -11.09
CA ARG A 24 -0.07 9.38 -11.04
C ARG A 24 -0.36 8.91 -9.63
N ALA A 25 0.68 8.68 -8.84
CA ALA A 25 0.54 8.32 -7.44
C ALA A 25 1.79 8.68 -6.66
N PHE A 26 1.64 8.96 -5.37
CA PHE A 26 2.77 9.20 -4.49
C PHE A 26 2.53 8.55 -3.11
N VAL A 27 3.63 8.28 -2.41
CA VAL A 27 3.60 7.69 -1.06
C VAL A 27 3.21 8.78 -0.07
N LEU A 28 2.19 8.49 0.74
CA LEU A 28 1.82 9.32 1.90
C LEU A 28 2.54 8.84 3.16
N GLU A 29 2.68 7.52 3.32
CA GLU A 29 3.35 6.91 4.44
C GLU A 29 3.85 5.50 4.08
N ALA A 30 4.97 5.10 4.66
CA ALA A 30 5.53 3.76 4.54
C ALA A 30 6.05 3.30 5.90
N GLU A 31 5.87 2.02 6.20
CA GLU A 31 6.36 1.38 7.41
C GLU A 31 7.18 0.13 7.04
N GLY A 32 8.43 0.08 7.51
CA GLY A 32 9.31 -1.08 7.34
C GLY A 32 9.79 -1.37 5.91
N VAL A 33 9.64 -0.43 4.97
CA VAL A 33 10.13 -0.54 3.59
C VAL A 33 10.81 0.74 3.11
N ARG A 34 11.72 0.63 2.14
CA ARG A 34 12.42 1.77 1.51
C ARG A 34 11.60 2.32 0.35
N ASP A 35 10.96 3.47 0.55
CA ASP A 35 9.94 4.00 -0.34
C ASP A 35 10.44 4.89 -1.49
N TYR A 36 11.72 5.22 -1.50
CA TYR A 36 12.36 6.05 -2.52
C TYR A 36 12.81 5.30 -3.78
N ASP A 37 12.80 3.96 -3.77
CA ASP A 37 13.15 3.12 -4.92
C ASP A 37 12.24 1.88 -5.00
N TYR A 38 11.59 1.68 -6.14
CA TYR A 38 10.60 0.61 -6.27
C TYR A 38 11.18 -0.80 -6.16
N LYS A 39 12.45 -1.01 -6.56
CA LYS A 39 13.09 -2.32 -6.47
C LYS A 39 13.43 -2.63 -5.02
N LEU A 40 13.91 -1.64 -4.28
CA LEU A 40 14.20 -1.76 -2.86
C LEU A 40 12.91 -1.96 -2.04
N MET A 41 11.87 -1.17 -2.32
CA MET A 41 10.55 -1.34 -1.69
C MET A 41 9.99 -2.75 -1.90
N ALA A 42 9.99 -3.24 -3.16
CA ALA A 42 9.52 -4.58 -3.47
C ALA A 42 10.35 -5.65 -2.76
N LYS A 43 11.68 -5.46 -2.71
CA LYS A 43 12.58 -6.39 -2.02
C LYS A 43 12.29 -6.46 -0.52
N ASP A 44 11.98 -5.34 0.13
CA ASP A 44 11.65 -5.30 1.56
C ASP A 44 10.39 -6.09 1.88
N PHE A 45 9.34 -5.94 1.06
CA PHE A 45 8.12 -6.74 1.17
C PHE A 45 8.36 -8.24 0.94
N GLU A 46 9.15 -8.58 -0.08
CA GLU A 46 9.48 -9.97 -0.39
C GLU A 46 10.34 -10.63 0.69
N LEU A 47 11.21 -9.88 1.38
CA LEU A 47 11.95 -10.37 2.53
C LEU A 47 11.01 -10.75 3.68
N GLN A 48 9.97 -9.94 3.95
CA GLN A 48 8.95 -10.30 4.93
C GLN A 48 8.15 -11.53 4.51
N GLN A 49 7.74 -11.63 3.24
CA GLN A 49 7.09 -12.82 2.71
C GLN A 49 7.97 -14.07 2.87
N ALA A 50 9.27 -13.96 2.63
CA ALA A 50 10.20 -15.09 2.71
C ALA A 50 10.28 -15.70 4.12
N MET A 51 9.97 -14.93 5.17
CA MET A 51 9.83 -15.44 6.55
C MET A 51 8.56 -16.28 6.76
N ARG A 52 7.62 -16.25 5.81
CA ARG A 52 6.37 -17.03 5.80
C ARG A 52 6.24 -17.83 4.50
N PRO A 53 7.06 -18.86 4.29
CA PRO A 53 7.15 -19.58 3.01
C PRO A 53 5.84 -20.28 2.58
N SER A 54 4.92 -20.56 3.51
CA SER A 54 3.59 -21.10 3.20
C SER A 54 2.64 -20.07 2.58
N LEU A 55 2.95 -18.78 2.66
CA LEU A 55 2.12 -17.69 2.13
C LEU A 55 2.42 -17.43 0.64
N SER A 56 1.75 -18.18 -0.23
CA SER A 56 1.93 -18.11 -1.69
C SER A 56 1.38 -16.83 -2.36
N LYS A 57 0.54 -16.07 -1.64
CA LYS A 57 0.00 -14.78 -2.07
C LYS A 57 0.11 -13.78 -0.92
N ALA A 58 1.23 -13.05 -0.89
CA ALA A 58 1.53 -12.13 0.21
C ALA A 58 1.04 -10.69 -0.05
N VAL A 59 0.73 -10.34 -1.30
CA VAL A 59 0.32 -8.98 -1.64
C VAL A 59 -1.12 -8.76 -1.23
N PHE A 60 -1.33 -7.84 -0.29
CA PHE A 60 -2.60 -7.19 -0.02
C PHE A 60 -2.59 -5.79 -0.62
N HIS A 61 -3.41 -5.55 -1.64
CA HIS A 61 -3.61 -4.23 -2.22
C HIS A 61 -5.05 -3.77 -1.93
N GLY A 62 -5.21 -2.92 -0.91
CA GLY A 62 -6.49 -2.32 -0.53
C GLY A 62 -6.67 -0.96 -1.19
N ILE A 63 -7.74 -0.80 -1.98
CA ILE A 63 -8.09 0.45 -2.65
C ILE A 63 -9.23 1.09 -1.85
N ILE A 64 -8.99 2.27 -1.27
CA ILE A 64 -9.99 3.04 -0.53
C ILE A 64 -10.40 4.23 -1.40
N SER A 65 -11.66 4.22 -1.85
CA SER A 65 -12.22 5.27 -2.71
C SER A 65 -13.17 6.17 -1.95
N PHE A 66 -12.98 7.48 -2.11
CA PHE A 66 -13.86 8.54 -1.62
C PHE A 66 -14.88 8.95 -2.68
N TYR A 67 -15.97 9.58 -2.26
CA TYR A 67 -17.00 10.05 -3.19
C TYR A 67 -16.43 11.17 -4.08
N PRO A 68 -16.82 11.25 -5.37
CA PRO A 68 -16.35 12.31 -6.26
C PRO A 68 -16.60 13.70 -5.68
N GLY A 69 -15.56 14.53 -5.60
CA GLY A 69 -15.64 15.89 -5.04
C GLY A 69 -15.36 15.99 -3.54
N GLU A 70 -15.26 14.87 -2.80
CA GLU A 70 -14.75 14.91 -1.43
C GLU A 70 -13.27 15.31 -1.43
N LYS A 71 -12.95 16.37 -0.70
CA LYS A 71 -11.57 16.79 -0.45
C LYS A 71 -11.15 16.29 0.93
N ILE A 72 -10.42 15.19 0.93
CA ILE A 72 -9.84 14.62 2.15
C ILE A 72 -8.39 15.04 2.23
N GLU A 73 -7.97 15.55 3.40
CA GLU A 73 -6.58 15.90 3.65
C GLU A 73 -5.71 14.64 3.71
N ASP A 74 -4.45 14.75 3.29
CA ASP A 74 -3.52 13.61 3.22
C ASP A 74 -3.34 12.92 4.58
N LYS A 75 -3.27 13.70 5.67
CA LYS A 75 -3.20 13.15 7.04
C LYS A 75 -4.44 12.34 7.40
N MET A 76 -5.61 12.77 6.97
CA MET A 76 -6.86 12.04 7.19
C MET A 76 -6.92 10.77 6.33
N MET A 77 -6.44 10.82 5.08
CA MET A 77 -6.33 9.61 4.25
C MET A 77 -5.44 8.55 4.89
N VAL A 78 -4.30 8.97 5.46
CA VAL A 78 -3.39 8.10 6.21
C VAL A 78 -4.09 7.48 7.43
N GLN A 79 -4.77 8.31 8.22
CA GLN A 79 -5.50 7.84 9.41
C GLN A 79 -6.55 6.79 9.05
N ILE A 80 -7.38 7.08 8.04
CA ILE A 80 -8.42 6.17 7.54
C ILE A 80 -7.81 4.86 7.05
N ALA A 81 -6.70 4.91 6.31
CA ALA A 81 -6.03 3.71 5.81
C ALA A 81 -5.46 2.84 6.96
N LYS A 82 -4.87 3.47 7.99
CA LYS A 82 -4.40 2.75 9.18
C LYS A 82 -5.53 2.11 9.97
N GLU A 83 -6.60 2.85 10.23
CA GLU A 83 -7.80 2.32 10.90
C GLU A 83 -8.41 1.15 10.11
N TYR A 84 -8.50 1.28 8.78
CA TYR A 84 -8.97 0.21 7.92
C TYR A 84 -8.14 -1.07 8.08
N LEU A 85 -6.79 -0.98 8.09
CA LEU A 85 -5.91 -2.14 8.32
C LEU A 85 -6.15 -2.76 9.71
N GLN A 86 -6.31 -1.92 10.74
CA GLN A 86 -6.58 -2.37 12.11
C GLN A 86 -7.90 -3.14 12.23
N GLU A 87 -8.97 -2.65 11.60
CA GLU A 87 -10.29 -3.28 11.60
C GLU A 87 -10.29 -4.64 10.91
N ILE A 88 -9.53 -4.78 9.82
CA ILE A 88 -9.38 -6.07 9.12
C ILE A 88 -8.27 -6.96 9.70
N LYS A 89 -7.72 -6.58 10.85
CA LYS A 89 -6.70 -7.33 11.61
C LYS A 89 -5.38 -7.53 10.85
N ILE A 90 -5.03 -6.61 9.96
CA ILE A 90 -3.67 -6.50 9.40
C ILE A 90 -2.87 -5.58 10.31
N ARG A 91 -1.97 -6.15 11.11
CA ARG A 91 -1.21 -5.48 12.16
C ARG A 91 0.23 -5.97 12.16
N ASP A 92 1.12 -5.19 12.73
CA ASP A 92 2.53 -5.55 12.98
C ASP A 92 3.25 -6.06 11.71
N THR A 93 2.94 -5.45 10.57
CA THR A 93 3.44 -5.84 9.26
C THR A 93 3.79 -4.61 8.43
N GLN A 94 4.62 -4.78 7.41
CA GLN A 94 5.01 -3.70 6.50
C GLN A 94 3.81 -3.19 5.73
N PHE A 95 3.77 -1.90 5.43
CA PHE A 95 2.78 -1.31 4.55
C PHE A 95 3.31 -0.07 3.82
N VAL A 96 2.61 0.30 2.75
CA VAL A 96 2.73 1.62 2.11
C VAL A 96 1.33 2.13 1.84
N ILE A 97 1.06 3.37 2.24
CA ILE A 97 -0.16 4.10 1.93
C ILE A 97 0.17 5.09 0.81
N THR A 98 -0.57 5.02 -0.28
CA THR A 98 -0.34 5.84 -1.47
C THR A 98 -1.59 6.59 -1.87
N LYS A 99 -1.41 7.81 -2.36
CA LYS A 99 -2.48 8.60 -2.96
C LYS A 99 -2.35 8.58 -4.47
N HIS A 100 -3.43 8.23 -5.17
CA HIS A 100 -3.52 8.43 -6.61
C HIS A 100 -3.89 9.89 -6.90
N ILE A 101 -3.21 10.49 -7.86
CA ILE A 101 -3.56 11.78 -8.44
C ILE A 101 -4.40 11.46 -9.68
N LEU A 102 -5.72 11.64 -9.56
CA LEU A 102 -6.67 11.52 -10.67
C LEU A 102 -6.68 12.80 -11.51
#